data_AF-A0A091CAJ8-F1
#
_entry.id   AF-A0A091CAJ8-F1
#
_cell.length_a   1.000
_cell.length_b   1.000
_cell.length_c   1.000
_cell.angle_alpha   90.00
_cell.angle_beta   90.00
_cell.angle_gamma   90.00
#
_symmetry.space_group_name_H-M   'P 1'
#
loop_
_entity.id
_entity.type
_entity.pdbx_description
1 polymer ?
#
loop_
_entity_poly.entity_id
_entity_poly.type
_entity_poly.pdbx_seq_one_letter_code
_entity_poly.pdbx_strand_id
1 'polypeptide(L)' 'MSDYTGIAFSDLEHLPYSVYLLYRHDAWVANMTQSEEGQKFIKACLRIQTKDADVKAVREFNKERGR' A
#
# COMPACT_ATOMS: atom_id res chain seq x y z
N MET A 1 12.80 7.33 -0.49
CA MET A 1 12.37 8.36 -1.47
C MET A 1 13.50 8.66 -2.45
N SER A 2 14.69 9.06 -1.98
CA SER A 2 15.92 9.05 -2.79
C SER A 2 16.19 7.66 -3.39
N ASP A 3 16.16 6.60 -2.58
CA ASP A 3 16.41 5.22 -3.08
C ASP A 3 15.34 4.71 -4.05
N TYR A 4 14.13 5.28 -3.99
CA TYR A 4 13.01 4.88 -4.84
C TYR A 4 13.00 5.63 -6.18
N THR A 5 13.23 6.94 -6.14
CA THR A 5 13.14 7.81 -7.32
C THR A 5 14.48 8.11 -7.97
N GLY A 6 15.60 7.89 -7.26
CA GLY A 6 16.94 8.28 -7.69
C GLY A 6 17.20 9.79 -7.69
N ILE A 7 16.25 10.59 -7.18
CA ILE A 7 16.31 12.05 -7.23
C ILE A 7 17.15 12.58 -6.07
N ALA A 8 18.12 13.46 -6.39
CA ALA A 8 18.93 14.13 -5.40
C ALA A 8 18.10 15.08 -4.54
N PHE A 9 18.48 15.28 -3.28
CA PHE A 9 17.72 16.16 -2.38
C PHE A 9 17.65 17.61 -2.87
N SER A 10 18.68 18.09 -3.56
CA SER A 10 18.69 19.41 -4.22
C SER A 10 17.57 19.58 -5.23
N ASP A 11 17.23 18.51 -5.94
CA ASP A 11 16.27 18.55 -7.04
C ASP A 11 14.82 18.45 -6.53
N LEU A 12 14.63 18.00 -5.28
CA LEU A 12 13.33 17.98 -4.60
C LEU A 12 12.75 19.38 -4.41
N GLU A 13 13.59 20.39 -4.19
CA GLU A 13 13.13 21.77 -4.00
C GLU A 13 12.58 22.39 -5.30
N HIS A 14 12.98 21.84 -6.45
CA HIS A 14 12.55 22.31 -7.77
C HIS A 14 11.36 21.52 -8.34
N LEU A 15 10.93 20.46 -7.65
CA LEU A 15 9.79 19.66 -8.08
C LEU A 15 8.47 20.40 -7.84
N PRO A 16 7.53 20.36 -8.80
CA PRO A 16 6.17 20.79 -8.55
C PRO A 16 5.60 20.04 -7.35
N TYR A 17 4.92 20.77 -6.45
CA TYR A 17 4.46 20.23 -5.17
C TYR A 17 3.59 18.97 -5.33
N SER A 18 2.73 18.93 -6.35
CA SER A 18 1.90 17.75 -6.66
C SER A 18 2.74 16.51 -6.99
N VAL A 19 3.83 16.67 -7.75
CA VAL A 19 4.74 15.59 -8.14
C VAL A 19 5.54 15.12 -6.93
N TYR A 20 6.00 16.05 -6.09
CA TYR A 20 6.65 15.70 -4.82
C TYR A 20 5.74 14.83 -3.94
N LEU A 21 4.46 15.20 -3.78
CA LEU A 21 3.51 14.43 -2.99
C LEU A 21 3.28 13.02 -3.56
N LEU A 22 3.19 12.90 -4.88
CA LEU A 22 3.05 11.61 -5.56
C LEU A 22 4.26 10.71 -5.29
N TYR A 23 5.47 11.20 -5.54
CA TYR A 23 6.69 10.44 -5.28
C TYR A 23 6.88 10.08 -3.81
N ARG A 24 6.43 10.94 -2.90
CA ARG A 24 6.49 10.66 -1.46
C ARG A 24 5.58 9.50 -1.09
N HIS A 25 4.36 9.51 -1.60
CA HIS A 25 3.40 8.42 -1.42
C HIS A 25 3.96 7.11 -1.99
N ASP A 26 4.42 7.12 -3.24
CA ASP A 26 4.85 5.90 -3.93
C ASP A 26 6.12 5.32 -3.31
N ALA A 27 7.06 6.17 -2.88
CA ALA A 27 8.23 5.72 -2.14
C ALA A 27 7.87 5.09 -0.79
N TRP A 28 6.87 5.63 -0.09
CA TRP A 28 6.39 5.05 1.17
C TRP A 28 5.75 3.68 0.94
N VAL A 29 4.91 3.54 -0.08
CA VAL A 29 4.32 2.25 -0.47
C VAL A 29 5.41 1.25 -0.86
N ALA A 30 6.36 1.65 -1.70
CA ALA A 30 7.47 0.80 -2.13
C ALA A 30 8.27 0.28 -0.93
N ASN A 31 8.63 1.16 0.01
CA ASN A 31 9.35 0.77 1.23
C ASN A 31 8.54 -0.23 2.07
N MET A 32 7.23 0.01 2.24
CA MET A 32 6.35 -0.88 3.00
C MET A 32 6.17 -2.25 2.32
N THR A 33 6.27 -2.32 0.99
CA THR A 33 6.17 -3.61 0.27
C THR A 33 7.44 -4.47 0.35
N GLN A 34 8.59 -3.91 0.76
CA GLN A 34 9.86 -4.64 0.83
C GLN A 34 9.97 -5.58 2.04
N SER A 35 9.17 -5.39 3.10
CA SER A 35 9.17 -6.24 4.28
C SER A 35 7.84 -6.98 4.47
N GLU A 36 7.88 -8.18 5.04
CA GLU A 36 6.65 -8.93 5.36
C GLU A 36 5.76 -8.16 6.33
N GLU A 37 6.35 -7.47 7.30
CA GLU A 37 5.62 -6.67 8.28
C GLU A 37 4.93 -5.47 7.64
N GLY A 38 5.61 -4.76 6.73
CA GLY A 38 5.02 -3.65 5.99
C GLY A 38 3.90 -4.11 5.06
N GLN A 39 4.05 -5.27 4.41
CA GLN A 39 2.97 -5.87 3.62
C GLN A 39 1.75 -6.22 4.48
N LYS A 40 1.95 -6.77 5.69
CA LYS A 40 0.86 -7.04 6.65
C LYS A 40 0.17 -5.74 7.08
N PHE A 41 0.94 -4.68 7.32
CA PHE A 41 0.41 -3.36 7.66
C PHE A 41 -0.48 -2.79 6.54
N ILE A 42 0.00 -2.79 5.29
CA ILE A 42 -0.80 -2.34 4.14
C ILE A 42 -2.10 -3.15 4.03
N LYS A 43 -2.02 -4.48 4.14
CA LYS A 43 -3.21 -5.35 4.11
C LYS A 43 -4.20 -5.01 5.24
N ALA A 44 -3.71 -4.69 6.43
CA ALA A 44 -4.57 -4.28 7.54
C ALA A 44 -5.25 -2.93 7.28
N CYS A 45 -4.53 -1.94 6.76
CA CYS A 45 -5.10 -0.65 6.35
C CYS A 45 -6.18 -0.82 5.28
N LEU A 46 -5.90 -1.61 4.24
CA LEU A 46 -6.87 -1.92 3.20
C LEU A 46 -8.12 -2.59 3.79
N ARG A 47 -7.93 -3.60 4.65
CA ARG A 47 -9.03 -4.30 5.31
C ARG A 47 -9.91 -3.36 6.16
N ILE A 48 -9.33 -2.37 6.82
CA ILE A 48 -10.09 -1.38 7.61
C ILE A 48 -10.88 -0.42 6.70
N GLN A 49 -10.33 -0.06 5.54
CA GLN A 49 -11.01 0.79 4.56
C GLN A 49 -12.17 0.07 3.86
N THR A 50 -12.09 -1.26 3.71
CA THR A 50 -13.18 -2.05 3.15
C THR A 50 -14.39 -2.03 4.09
N LYS A 51 -15.48 -1.40 3.64
CA LYS A 51 -16.75 -1.33 4.40
C LYS A 51 -17.53 -2.65 4.39
N ASP A 52 -17.46 -3.39 3.29
CA ASP A 52 -18.24 -4.62 3.12
C ASP A 52 -17.41 -5.86 3.43
N ALA A 53 -18.03 -6.81 4.13
CA ALA A 53 -17.43 -8.11 4.36
C ALA A 53 -17.18 -8.82 3.02
N ASP A 54 -16.09 -9.57 2.90
CA ASP A 54 -15.84 -10.43 1.74
C ASP A 54 -16.80 -11.62 1.75
N VAL A 55 -18.04 -11.37 1.33
CA VAL A 55 -19.14 -12.34 1.34
C VAL A 55 -18.81 -13.52 0.43
N LYS A 56 -17.93 -13.33 -0.56
CA LYS A 56 -17.51 -14.36 -1.50
C LYS A 56 -16.60 -15.36 -0.79
N ALA A 57 -15.56 -14.88 -0.10
CA ALA A 57 -14.69 -15.72 0.72
C ALA A 57 -15.46 -16.46 1.83
N VAL A 58 -16.43 -15.80 2.47
CA VAL A 58 -17.29 -16.44 3.50
C VAL A 58 -18.13 -17.57 2.90
N ARG A 59 -18.72 -17.37 1.70
CA ARG A 59 -19.52 -18.41 1.02
C ARG A 59 -18.67 -19.60 0.58
N GLU A 60 -17.47 -19.34 0.08
CA GLU A 60 -16.54 -20.37 -0.38
C GLU A 60 -16.04 -21.23 0.78
N PHE A 61 -15.68 -20.59 1.91
CA PHE A 61 -15.33 -21.27 3.16
C PHE A 61 -16.45 -22.17 3.71
N ASN A 62 -17.71 -21.71 3.63
CA ASN A 62 -18.86 -22.51 4.07
C ASN A 62 -19.10 -23.72 3.14
N LYS A 63 -18.92 -23.53 1.83
CA LYS A 63 -19.00 -24.62 0.83
C LYS A 63 -17.98 -25.72 1.07
N GLU A 64 -16.72 -25.35 1.34
CA GLU A 64 -15.65 -26.32 1.62
C GLU A 64 -15.89 -27.11 2.91
N ARG A 65 -16.59 -26.52 3.89
CA ARG A 65 -16.98 -27.19 5.13
C ARG A 65 -18.26 -28.01 5.05
N GLY A 66 -18.90 -28.10 3.88
CA GLY A 66 -20.13 -28.88 3.70
C GLY A 66 -21.30 -28.40 4.57
N ARG A 67 -21.38 -27.09 4.82
CA ARG A 67 -22.53 -26.43 5.48
C ARG A 67 -23.35 -25.65 4.47
#